data_AF-A0A367B8Y4-F1
#
_entry.id   AF-A0A367B8Y4-F1
#
_cell.length_a   1.000
_cell.length_b   1.000
_cell.length_c   1.000
_cell.angle_alpha   90.00
_cell.angle_beta   90.00
_cell.angle_gamma   90.00
#
_symmetry.space_group_name_H-M   'P 1'
#
loop_
_entity.id
_entity.type
_entity.pdbx_description
1 polymer ?
#
loop_
_entity_poly.entity_id
_entity_poly.type
_entity_poly.pdbx_seq_one_letter_code
_entity_poly.pdbx_strand_id
1 'polypeptide(L)'
;MDAAPELFRALGDATRRVILDELADRDGQTLFEICGRLAMKHGLGSSRQAISQHLAVLEQAGLVHTRRQGRYKFHHLDTGPLRAIVERWPIDRQEPLP
;
A
#
# COMPACT_ATOMS: atom_id res chain seq x y z
N MET A 1 0.26 -18.48 11.37
CA MET A 1 -0.96 -18.15 10.60
C MET A 1 -0.45 -17.72 9.23
N ASP A 2 -0.81 -18.42 8.16
CA ASP A 2 -0.29 -18.12 6.82
C ASP A 2 -0.66 -16.69 6.41
N ALA A 3 0.32 -15.79 6.38
CA ALA A 3 0.15 -14.40 5.97
C ALA A 3 -0.04 -14.24 4.45
N ALA A 4 0.35 -15.26 3.68
CA ALA A 4 0.37 -15.21 2.22
C ALA A 4 -1.02 -15.01 1.57
N PRO A 5 -2.11 -15.69 1.99
CA PRO A 5 -3.42 -15.50 1.37
C PRO A 5 -3.97 -14.09 1.52
N GLU A 6 -3.83 -13.46 2.69
CA GLU A 6 -4.29 -12.08 2.91
C GLU A 6 -3.42 -11.07 2.17
N LEU A 7 -2.11 -11.32 2.07
CA LEU A 7 -1.18 -10.52 1.28
C LEU A 7 -1.57 -10.50 -0.21
N PHE A 8 -1.76 -11.67 -0.83
CA PHE A 8 -2.14 -11.75 -2.24
C PHE A 8 -3.55 -11.20 -2.49
N ARG A 9 -4.49 -11.46 -1.58
CA ARG A 9 -5.83 -10.86 -1.67
C ARG A 9 -5.75 -9.33 -1.61
N ALA A 10 -4.94 -8.78 -0.71
CA ALA A 10 -4.73 -7.33 -0.62
C ALA A 10 -4.11 -6.77 -1.90
N LEU A 11 -3.11 -7.43 -2.49
CA LEU A 11 -2.48 -6.98 -3.74
C LEU A 11 -3.33 -7.19 -4.99
N GLY A 12 -4.37 -8.03 -4.93
CA GLY A 12 -5.22 -8.35 -6.08
C GLY A 12 -6.07 -7.19 -6.61
N ASP A 13 -6.31 -6.16 -5.80
CA ASP A 13 -7.12 -4.99 -6.16
C ASP A 13 -6.26 -3.84 -6.69
N ALA A 14 -6.64 -3.28 -7.83
CA ALA A 14 -5.89 -2.23 -8.50
C ALA A 14 -5.80 -0.95 -7.66
N THR A 15 -6.87 -0.54 -6.99
CA THR A 15 -6.87 0.66 -6.14
C THR A 15 -5.91 0.49 -4.96
N ARG A 16 -5.86 -0.70 -4.35
CA ARG A 16 -4.90 -1.01 -3.28
C ARG A 16 -3.45 -0.92 -3.77
N ARG A 17 -3.14 -1.41 -4.98
CA ARG A 17 -1.80 -1.24 -5.57
C ARG A 17 -1.45 0.23 -5.80
N VAL A 18 -2.38 1.02 -6.35
CA VAL A 18 -2.15 2.47 -6.55
C VAL A 18 -1.94 3.21 -5.22
N ILE A 19 -2.66 2.83 -4.14
CA ILE A 19 -2.41 3.40 -2.81
C ILE A 19 -0.98 3.08 -2.33
N LEU A 20 -0.51 1.85 -2.55
CA LEU A 20 0.85 1.46 -2.19
C LEU A 20 1.90 2.20 -3.04
N ASP A 21 1.64 2.38 -4.34
CA ASP A 21 2.50 3.17 -5.23
C ASP A 21 2.60 4.63 -4.74
N GLU A 22 1.48 5.23 -4.30
CA GLU A 22 1.50 6.58 -3.73
C GLU A 22 2.25 6.68 -2.40
N LEU A 23 2.16 5.65 -1.55
CA LEU A 23 2.93 5.60 -0.31
C LEU A 23 4.41 5.31 -0.55
N ALA A 24 4.75 4.58 -1.62
CA ALA A 24 6.12 4.38 -2.06
C ALA A 24 6.74 5.68 -2.60
N ASP A 25 5.97 6.46 -3.38
CA ASP A 25 6.40 7.76 -3.90
C ASP A 25 6.50 8.84 -2.81
N ARG A 26 5.54 8.86 -1.87
CA ARG A 26 5.59 9.73 -0.69
C ARG A 26 5.06 8.99 0.54
N ASP A 27 5.96 8.63 1.44
CA ASP A 27 5.56 7.94 2.66
C ASP A 27 4.99 8.89 3.74
N GLY A 28 4.33 8.35 4.76
CA GLY A 28 3.89 9.11 5.94
C GLY A 28 2.80 10.13 5.64
N GLN A 29 1.71 9.67 5.03
CA GLN A 29 0.60 10.52 4.59
C GLN A 29 -0.66 10.32 5.43
N THR A 30 -1.41 11.40 5.65
CA THR A 30 -2.78 11.32 6.18
C THR A 30 -3.74 10.79 5.13
N LEU A 31 -4.89 10.25 5.55
CA LEU A 31 -5.97 9.84 4.62
C LEU A 31 -6.39 10.98 3.68
N PHE A 32 -6.40 12.22 4.18
CA PHE A 32 -6.75 13.39 3.36
C PHE A 32 -5.73 13.62 2.25
N GLU A 33 -4.43 13.55 2.55
CA GLU A 33 -3.36 13.70 1.56
C GLU A 33 -3.38 12.57 0.53
N ILE A 34 -3.56 11.31 0.97
CA ILE A 34 -3.68 10.15 0.08
C ILE A 34 -4.82 10.36 -0.90
N CYS A 35 -6.02 10.70 -0.43
CA CYS A 35 -7.16 10.97 -1.30
C CYS A 35 -6.88 12.10 -2.31
N GLY A 36 -6.22 13.18 -1.87
CA GLY A 36 -5.85 14.29 -2.76
C GLY A 36 -4.88 13.86 -3.86
N ARG A 37 -3.84 13.09 -3.52
CA ARG A 37 -2.86 12.61 -4.49
C ARG A 37 -3.44 11.59 -5.46
N LEU A 38 -4.23 10.63 -4.97
CA LEU A 38 -4.93 9.67 -5.81
C LEU A 38 -5.81 10.36 -6.87
N ALA A 39 -6.52 11.42 -6.50
CA ALA A 39 -7.32 12.19 -7.43
C ALA A 39 -6.46 12.96 -8.45
N MET A 40 -5.37 13.61 -7.99
CA MET A 40 -4.55 14.48 -8.84
C MET A 40 -3.57 13.72 -9.74
N LYS A 41 -2.91 12.68 -9.24
CA LYS A 41 -1.86 11.92 -9.95
C LYS A 41 -2.39 10.72 -10.70
N HIS A 42 -3.42 10.06 -10.15
CA HIS A 42 -3.94 8.80 -10.69
C HIS A 42 -5.35 8.93 -11.26
N GLY A 43 -5.96 10.13 -11.24
CA GLY A 43 -7.33 10.35 -11.72
C GLY A 43 -8.38 9.57 -10.93
N LEU A 44 -8.05 9.10 -9.73
CA LEU A 44 -8.87 8.15 -8.98
C LEU A 44 -9.83 8.90 -8.04
N GLY A 45 -11.06 9.11 -8.52
CA GLY A 45 -12.14 9.81 -7.81
C GLY A 45 -12.95 8.92 -6.87
N SER A 46 -12.30 8.24 -5.93
CA SER A 46 -13.00 7.42 -4.91
C SER A 46 -13.37 8.21 -3.66
N SER A 47 -14.43 7.79 -2.99
CA SER A 47 -14.83 8.40 -1.71
C SER A 47 -13.78 8.14 -0.63
N ARG A 48 -13.66 9.07 0.32
CA ARG A 48 -12.75 8.92 1.48
C ARG A 48 -13.03 7.64 2.26
N GLN A 49 -14.29 7.24 2.36
CA GLN A 49 -14.69 6.00 3.04
C GLN A 49 -14.17 4.76 2.30
N ALA A 50 -14.29 4.73 0.97
CA ALA A 50 -13.75 3.64 0.16
C ALA A 50 -12.23 3.53 0.33
N ILE A 51 -11.50 4.65 0.23
CA ILE A 51 -10.05 4.67 0.46
C ILE A 51 -9.69 4.21 1.88
N SER A 52 -10.44 4.64 2.90
CA SER A 52 -10.23 4.17 4.27
C SER A 52 -10.41 2.66 4.41
N GLN A 53 -11.35 2.07 3.67
CA GLN A 53 -11.57 0.62 3.70
C GLN A 53 -10.44 -0.14 3.00
N HIS A 54 -9.93 0.39 1.88
CA HIS A 54 -8.74 -0.14 1.24
C HIS A 54 -7.52 -0.10 2.15
N LEU A 55 -7.29 1.02 2.85
CA LEU A 55 -6.19 1.16 3.82
C LEU A 55 -6.33 0.18 4.98
N ALA A 56 -7.55 -0.09 5.46
CA ALA A 56 -7.78 -1.09 6.51
C ALA A 56 -7.40 -2.52 6.05
N VAL A 57 -7.72 -2.89 4.81
CA VAL A 57 -7.31 -4.18 4.22
C VAL A 57 -5.79 -4.25 4.08
N LEU A 58 -5.14 -3.17 3.64
CA LEU A 58 -3.69 -3.10 3.54
C LEU A 58 -3.00 -3.19 4.91
N GLU A 59 -3.58 -2.55 5.94
CA GLU A 59 -3.11 -2.60 7.33
C GLU A 59 -3.24 -4.03 7.90
N GLN A 60 -4.35 -4.72 7.62
CA GLN A 60 -4.55 -6.13 8.00
C GLN A 60 -3.56 -7.07 7.30
N ALA A 61 -3.20 -6.79 6.06
CA ALA A 61 -2.19 -7.54 5.31
C ALA A 61 -0.74 -7.19 5.70
N GLY A 62 -0.54 -6.22 6.59
CA GLY A 62 0.79 -5.74 6.99
C GLY A 62 1.53 -4.94 5.93
N LEU A 63 0.83 -4.51 4.87
CA LEU A 63 1.41 -3.69 3.79
C LEU A 63 1.42 -2.20 4.11
N VAL A 64 0.64 -1.79 5.12
CA VAL A 64 0.60 -0.43 5.62
C VAL A 64 0.64 -0.48 7.14
N HIS A 65 1.47 0.34 7.77
CA HIS A 65 1.41 0.58 9.20
C HIS A 65 0.99 2.03 9.47
N THR A 66 0.47 2.29 10.68
CA THR A 66 -0.08 3.59 10.99
C THR A 66 0.48 4.16 12.27
N ARG A 67 0.75 5.47 12.27
CA ARG A 67 1.28 6.21 13.42
C ARG A 67 0.40 7.41 13.70
N ARG A 68 0.09 7.64 14.98
CA ARG A 68 -0.64 8.84 15.42
C ARG A 68 0.33 9.91 15.91
N GLN A 69 0.11 11.14 15.45
CA GLN A 69 0.82 12.32 15.95
C GLN A 69 -0.21 13.44 16.16
N GLY A 70 -0.50 13.74 17.43
CA GLY A 70 -1.62 14.59 17.80
C GLY A 70 -2.94 14.06 17.25
N ARG A 71 -3.67 14.89 16.51
CA ARG A 71 -4.97 14.53 15.89
C ARG A 71 -4.85 13.77 14.58
N TYR A 72 -3.64 13.61 14.03
CA TYR A 72 -3.44 13.03 12.70
C TYR A 72 -3.06 11.55 12.79
N LYS A 73 -3.61 10.75 11.88
CA LYS A 73 -3.22 9.35 11.62
C LYS A 73 -2.46 9.33 10.29
N PHE A 74 -1.17 9.02 10.37
CA PHE A 74 -0.28 8.86 9.23
C PHE A 74 -0.22 7.38 8.84
N HIS A 75 -0.17 7.12 7.53
CA HIS A 75 -0.07 5.79 6.94
C HIS A 75 1.28 5.70 6.26
N HIS A 76 1.91 4.55 6.45
CA HIS A 76 3.25 4.29 5.97
C HIS A 76 3.30 2.95 5.26
N LEU A 77 4.03 2.87 4.15
CA LEU A 77 4.26 1.62 3.44
C LEU A 77 5.11 0.66 4.30
N ASP A 78 4.73 -0.61 4.33
CA ASP A 78 5.55 -1.69 4.86
C ASP A 78 5.69 -2.80 3.83
N THR A 79 6.91 -3.00 3.32
CA THR A 79 7.23 -4.06 2.35
C THR A 79 7.77 -5.33 3.00
N GLY A 80 7.84 -5.38 4.33
CA GLY A 80 8.27 -6.53 5.12
C GLY A 80 7.59 -7.84 4.71
N PRO A 81 6.25 -7.89 4.58
CA PRO A 81 5.55 -9.10 4.13
C PRO A 81 5.95 -9.57 2.72
N LEU A 82 6.29 -8.65 1.81
CA LEU A 82 6.73 -8.98 0.46
C LEU A 82 8.12 -9.61 0.45
N ARG A 83 9.00 -9.15 1.35
CA ARG A 83 10.37 -9.67 1.45
C ARG A 83 10.39 -11.18 1.72
N ALA A 84 9.51 -11.67 2.58
CA ALA A 84 9.39 -13.11 2.86
C ALA A 84 8.99 -13.93 1.62
N ILE A 85 8.19 -13.35 0.71
CA ILE A 85 7.83 -13.99 -0.57
C ILE A 85 9.05 -14.03 -1.50
N VAL A 86 9.79 -12.92 -1.61
CA VAL A 86 11.00 -12.83 -2.43
C VAL A 86 12.10 -13.77 -1.92
N GLU A 87 12.27 -13.89 -0.60
CA GLU A 87 13.22 -14.82 -0.01
C GLU A 87 12.83 -16.29 -0.29
N ARG A 88 11.53 -16.59 -0.37
CA ARG A 88 11.02 -17.93 -0.72
C ARG A 88 11.17 -18.25 -2.20
N TRP A 89 10.91 -17.26 -3.06
CA TRP A 89 11.01 -17.35 -4.52
C TRP A 89 11.85 -16.19 -5.03
N PRO A 90 13.18 -16.36 -5.07
CA PRO A 90 14.09 -15.31 -5.52
C PRO A 90 13.73 -14.86 -6.94
N ILE A 91 13.57 -13.55 -7.08
CA ILE A 91 13.39 -12.91 -8.39
C ILE A 91 14.75 -12.33 -8.76
N ASP A 92 15.43 -12.95 -9.72
CA ASP A 92 16.64 -12.37 -10.29
C ASP A 92 16.26 -11.09 -11.03
N ARG A 93 16.93 -9.98 -10.67
CA ARG A 93 16.80 -8.76 -11.45
C ARG A 93 17.43 -9.04 -12.81
N GLN A 94 16.60 -9.33 -13.81
CA GLN A 94 17.02 -9.32 -15.20
C GLN A 94 17.44 -7.88 -15.51
N GLU A 95 18.70 -7.65 -15.90
CA GLU A 95 19.05 -6.38 -16.53
C GLU A 95 18.14 -6.17 -17.74
N PRO A 96 17.64 -4.94 -17.97
CA PRO A 96 16.92 -4.67 -19.21
C PRO A 96 17.84 -5.05 -20.38
N LEU A 97 17.31 -5.85 -21.30
CA LEU A 97 18.02 -6.22 -22.53
C LEU A 97 18.49 -4.92 -23.21
N PRO A 98 19.76 -4.84 -23.66
CA PRO A 98 20.34 -3.62 -24.23
C PRO A 98 19.55 -3.04 -25.39
#